data_AF-A0A960G578-F1
#
_entry.id   AF-A0A960G578-F1
#
_cell.length_a   1.000
_cell.length_b   1.000
_cell.length_c   1.000
_cell.angle_alpha   90.00
_cell.angle_beta   90.00
_cell.angle_gamma   90.00
#
_symmetry.space_group_name_H-M   'P 1'
#
loop_
_entity.id
_entity.type
_entity.pdbx_description
1 polymer ?
#
loop_
_entity_poly.entity_id
_entity_poly.type
_entity_poly.pdbx_seq_one_letter_code
_entity_poly.pdbx_strand_id
1 'polypeptide(L)'
;MDASGINERTLSGLRRWNVGLSLLHGLQVVAVLVLASDLAITVTSQFPTGPPGTPAVAPEPLFDVRVGLAIAVFLALAALDHLLTATILRGRYEADLRAGLNRFRWMEYSVSSTIMVLLIAFYNGITGIAAVVGIIGANVAMILFGWVQELMNPPGRTRTTMLPFWFGCVAGAAPWVAILVNAFGADTVPGFVYGIIVSLFV
;
A
#
# COMPACT_ATOMS: atom_id res chain seq x y z
N MET A 1 27.07 -8.00 -4.62
CA MET A 1 26.04 -9.06 -4.51
C MET A 1 25.67 -9.48 -5.92
N ASP A 2 25.84 -10.76 -6.24
CA ASP A 2 25.42 -11.36 -7.50
C ASP A 2 24.01 -11.95 -7.37
N ALA A 3 23.35 -12.25 -8.49
CA ALA A 3 22.02 -12.88 -8.51
C ALA A 3 22.10 -14.42 -8.42
N SER A 4 23.14 -14.96 -7.79
CA SER A 4 23.49 -16.39 -7.78
C SER A 4 22.38 -17.31 -7.21
N GLY A 5 21.45 -16.76 -6.43
CA GLY A 5 20.28 -17.50 -5.90
C GLY A 5 19.15 -17.76 -6.90
N ILE A 6 19.16 -17.12 -8.08
CA ILE A 6 18.09 -17.25 -9.08
C ILE A 6 18.45 -18.32 -10.10
N ASN A 7 17.99 -19.55 -9.86
CA ASN A 7 18.13 -20.69 -10.77
C ASN A 7 16.76 -21.33 -11.06
N GLU A 8 16.71 -22.27 -12.00
CA GLU A 8 15.46 -22.91 -12.45
C GLU A 8 14.67 -23.59 -11.32
N ARG A 9 15.35 -24.16 -10.32
CA ARG A 9 14.69 -24.77 -9.16
C ARG A 9 14.00 -23.69 -8.33
N THR A 10 14.70 -22.58 -8.05
CA THR A 10 14.14 -21.43 -7.34
C THR A 10 12.94 -20.85 -8.08
N LEU A 11 13.04 -20.63 -9.39
CA LEU A 11 11.98 -20.05 -10.21
C LEU A 11 10.73 -20.95 -10.29
N SER A 12 10.92 -22.26 -10.43
CA SER A 12 9.83 -23.24 -10.34
C SER A 12 9.16 -23.25 -8.95
N GLY A 13 9.95 -23.04 -7.89
CA GLY A 13 9.44 -22.82 -6.54
C GLY A 13 8.58 -21.56 -6.43
N LEU A 14 9.08 -20.42 -6.93
CA LEU A 14 8.38 -19.14 -6.91
C LEU A 14 7.05 -19.19 -7.68
N ARG A 15 7.02 -19.88 -8.83
CA ARG A 15 5.75 -20.09 -9.54
C ARG A 15 4.71 -20.80 -8.68
N ARG A 16 5.10 -21.87 -7.98
CA ARG A 16 4.17 -22.62 -7.10
C ARG A 16 3.64 -21.74 -5.98
N TRP A 17 4.50 -20.91 -5.39
CA TRP A 17 4.10 -19.90 -4.41
C TRP A 17 3.14 -18.87 -4.98
N ASN A 18 3.43 -18.28 -6.15
CA ASN A 18 2.55 -17.31 -6.79
C ASN A 18 1.16 -17.92 -7.10
N VAL A 19 1.09 -19.17 -7.55
CA VAL A 19 -0.22 -19.85 -7.74
C VAL A 19 -0.95 -20.01 -6.40
N GLY A 20 -0.26 -20.48 -5.36
CA GLY A 20 -0.85 -20.66 -4.02
C GLY A 20 -1.35 -19.35 -3.41
N LEU A 21 -0.57 -18.28 -3.51
CA LEU A 21 -0.92 -16.95 -3.00
C LEU A 21 -2.06 -16.32 -3.79
N SER A 22 -2.09 -16.50 -5.11
CA SER A 22 -3.21 -16.07 -5.94
C SER A 22 -4.53 -16.71 -5.48
N LEU A 23 -4.53 -18.03 -5.23
CA LEU A 23 -5.70 -18.73 -4.71
C LEU A 23 -6.07 -18.26 -3.30
N LEU A 24 -5.09 -18.11 -2.41
CA LEU A 24 -5.33 -17.66 -1.04
C LEU A 24 -5.99 -16.28 -1.01
N HIS A 25 -5.42 -15.29 -1.69
CA HIS A 25 -5.99 -13.95 -1.75
C HIS A 25 -7.34 -13.95 -2.47
N GLY A 26 -7.50 -14.72 -3.55
CA GLY A 26 -8.79 -14.86 -4.23
C GLY A 26 -9.89 -15.41 -3.32
N LEU A 27 -9.58 -16.40 -2.48
CA LEU A 27 -10.52 -16.90 -1.46
C LEU A 27 -10.84 -15.85 -0.40
N GLN A 28 -9.86 -15.06 0.02
CA GLN A 28 -10.08 -13.94 0.96
C GLN A 28 -10.97 -12.85 0.34
N VAL A 29 -10.82 -12.54 -0.95
CA VAL A 29 -11.71 -11.62 -1.67
C VAL A 29 -13.15 -12.11 -1.58
N VAL A 30 -13.40 -13.38 -1.91
CA VAL A 30 -14.75 -13.97 -1.84
C VAL A 30 -15.28 -13.92 -0.41
N ALA A 31 -14.48 -14.30 0.58
CA ALA A 31 -14.88 -14.27 1.98
C ALA A 31 -15.27 -12.85 2.43
N VAL A 32 -14.46 -11.84 2.11
CA VAL A 32 -14.75 -10.43 2.46
C VAL A 32 -16.03 -9.96 1.76
N LEU A 33 -16.21 -10.24 0.47
CA LEU A 33 -17.40 -9.80 -0.26
C LEU A 33 -18.70 -10.44 0.24
N VAL A 34 -18.62 -11.66 0.79
CA VAL A 34 -19.78 -12.38 1.35
C VAL A 34 -20.06 -12.00 2.80
N LEU A 35 -19.02 -11.75 3.60
CA LEU A 35 -19.13 -11.63 5.06
C LEU A 35 -19.03 -10.19 5.58
N ALA A 36 -18.50 -9.25 4.80
CA ALA A 36 -18.33 -7.88 5.25
C ALA A 36 -19.68 -7.17 5.44
N SER A 37 -19.74 -6.31 6.46
CA SER A 37 -20.87 -5.40 6.65
C SER A 37 -20.88 -4.29 5.59
N ASP A 38 -21.94 -3.48 5.62
CA ASP A 38 -22.12 -2.29 4.80
C ASP A 38 -21.38 -1.04 5.33
N LEU A 39 -20.46 -1.21 6.29
CA LEU A 39 -19.66 -0.12 6.86
C LEU A 39 -19.01 0.72 5.76
N ALA A 40 -19.30 2.01 5.81
CA ALA A 40 -18.71 3.02 4.95
C ALA A 40 -18.16 4.18 5.77
N ILE A 41 -17.07 4.77 5.29
CA ILE A 41 -16.48 5.97 5.89
C ILE A 41 -16.55 7.11 4.86
N THR A 42 -17.14 8.22 5.27
CA THR A 42 -17.33 9.40 4.42
C THR A 42 -16.04 10.21 4.33
N VAL A 43 -15.54 10.38 3.10
CA VAL A 43 -14.50 11.35 2.78
C VAL A 43 -15.14 12.73 2.72
N THR A 44 -14.48 13.73 3.30
CA THR A 44 -15.02 15.08 3.47
C THR A 44 -14.21 16.13 2.72
N SER A 45 -14.81 17.30 2.51
CA SER A 45 -14.15 18.49 1.97
C SER A 45 -14.37 19.69 2.89
N GLN A 46 -13.45 20.65 2.89
CA GLN A 46 -13.55 21.85 3.73
C GLN A 46 -12.92 23.04 2.99
N PHE A 47 -13.68 23.64 2.08
CA PHE A 47 -13.20 24.73 1.23
C PHE A 47 -13.18 26.08 2.00
N PRO A 48 -12.21 26.97 1.72
CA PRO A 48 -12.20 28.31 2.31
C PRO A 48 -13.44 29.11 1.92
N THR A 49 -14.07 29.76 2.91
CA THR A 49 -15.30 30.57 2.72
C THR A 49 -15.06 32.07 2.85
N GLY A 50 -13.81 32.50 3.03
CA GLY A 50 -13.42 33.90 3.21
C GLY A 50 -11.92 34.12 2.99
N PRO A 51 -11.41 35.33 3.29
CA PRO A 51 -9.99 35.66 3.17
C PRO A 51 -9.07 34.74 4.02
N PRO A 52 -7.77 34.62 3.68
CA PRO A 52 -6.81 33.85 4.49
C PRO A 52 -6.86 34.24 5.98
N GLY A 53 -6.90 33.24 6.86
CA GLY A 53 -7.07 33.43 8.31
C GLY A 53 -8.52 33.38 8.80
N THR A 54 -9.51 33.32 7.89
CA THR A 54 -10.90 33.00 8.26
C THR A 54 -10.94 31.61 8.90
N PRO A 55 -11.63 31.43 10.05
CA PRO A 55 -11.76 30.13 10.68
C PRO A 55 -12.33 29.06 9.74
N ALA A 56 -11.82 27.84 9.88
CA ALA A 56 -12.35 26.67 9.21
C ALA A 56 -13.84 26.47 9.51
N VAL A 57 -14.63 26.22 8.47
CA VAL A 57 -16.01 25.73 8.58
C VAL A 57 -16.03 24.23 8.80
N ALA A 58 -17.19 23.69 9.21
CA ALA A 58 -17.37 22.26 9.37
C ALA A 58 -17.11 21.52 8.03
N PRO A 59 -16.50 20.32 8.05
CA PRO A 59 -16.33 19.51 6.85
C PRO A 59 -17.68 19.08 6.26
N GLU A 60 -17.81 19.17 4.94
CA GLU A 60 -18.97 18.71 4.18
C GLU A 60 -18.68 17.32 3.56
N PRO A 61 -19.68 16.42 3.50
CA PRO A 61 -19.51 15.09 2.91
C PRO A 61 -19.24 15.18 1.40
N LEU A 62 -18.30 14.37 0.90
CA LEU A 62 -17.93 14.32 -0.52
C LEU A 62 -18.36 12.99 -1.16
N PHE A 63 -17.91 11.86 -0.61
CA PHE A 63 -18.32 10.53 -1.03
C PHE A 63 -18.01 9.48 0.04
N ASP A 64 -18.65 8.33 -0.05
CA ASP A 64 -18.45 7.22 0.88
C ASP A 64 -17.50 6.15 0.34
N VAL A 65 -16.59 5.69 1.19
CA VAL A 65 -15.73 4.54 0.93
C VAL A 65 -16.25 3.34 1.70
N ARG A 66 -16.81 2.36 0.98
CA ARG A 66 -17.24 1.08 1.55
C ARG A 66 -16.03 0.25 1.94
N VAL A 67 -15.82 0.06 3.24
CA VAL A 67 -14.61 -0.54 3.81
C VAL A 67 -14.42 -1.96 3.30
N GLY A 68 -15.47 -2.79 3.33
CA GLY A 68 -15.40 -4.17 2.83
C GLY A 68 -14.99 -4.26 1.36
N LEU A 69 -15.49 -3.35 0.52
CA LEU A 69 -15.10 -3.31 -0.90
C LEU A 69 -13.65 -2.87 -1.08
N ALA A 70 -13.19 -1.86 -0.34
CA ALA A 70 -11.80 -1.41 -0.41
C ALA A 70 -10.82 -2.52 0.03
N ILE A 71 -11.18 -3.31 1.05
CA ILE A 71 -10.42 -4.50 1.46
C ILE A 71 -10.38 -5.54 0.35
N ALA A 72 -11.53 -5.85 -0.24
CA ALA A 72 -11.61 -6.79 -1.35
C ALA A 72 -10.76 -6.34 -2.55
N VAL A 73 -10.71 -5.04 -2.85
CA VAL A 73 -9.89 -4.50 -3.96
C VAL A 73 -8.40 -4.74 -3.72
N PHE A 74 -7.84 -4.40 -2.56
CA PHE A 74 -6.40 -4.59 -2.36
C PHE A 74 -6.01 -6.08 -2.33
N LEU A 75 -6.89 -6.96 -1.82
CA LEU A 75 -6.69 -8.42 -1.90
C LEU A 75 -6.77 -8.93 -3.33
N ALA A 76 -7.69 -8.39 -4.14
CA ALA A 76 -7.82 -8.76 -5.55
C ALA A 76 -6.62 -8.31 -6.38
N LEU A 77 -6.04 -7.15 -6.08
CA LEU A 77 -4.80 -6.68 -6.71
C LEU A 77 -3.64 -7.65 -6.43
N ALA A 78 -3.46 -8.06 -5.17
CA ALA A 78 -2.47 -9.07 -4.80
C ALA A 78 -2.72 -10.42 -5.50
N ALA A 79 -3.98 -10.89 -5.51
CA ALA A 79 -4.35 -12.14 -6.18
C ALA A 79 -4.04 -12.10 -7.69
N LEU A 80 -4.31 -10.96 -8.33
CA LEU A 80 -4.07 -10.74 -9.75
C LEU A 80 -2.58 -10.66 -10.08
N ASP A 81 -1.78 -9.92 -9.30
CA ASP A 81 -0.34 -9.83 -9.53
C ASP A 81 0.34 -11.21 -9.44
N HIS A 82 0.00 -11.97 -8.40
CA HIS A 82 0.46 -13.34 -8.25
C HIS A 82 0.00 -14.25 -9.41
N LEU A 83 -1.25 -14.11 -9.87
CA LEU A 83 -1.74 -14.90 -11.01
C LEU A 83 -0.96 -14.57 -12.28
N LEU A 84 -0.78 -13.29 -12.58
CA LEU A 84 -0.10 -12.82 -13.78
C LEU A 84 1.38 -13.23 -13.79
N THR A 85 2.08 -13.08 -12.67
CA THR A 85 3.49 -13.48 -12.53
C THR A 85 3.68 -15.01 -12.52
N ALA A 86 2.66 -15.78 -12.16
CA ALA A 86 2.68 -17.25 -12.28
C ALA A 86 2.37 -17.77 -13.70
N THR A 87 1.72 -16.95 -14.53
CA THR A 87 1.15 -17.36 -15.82
C THR A 87 1.64 -16.48 -16.98
N ILE A 88 0.84 -15.50 -17.40
CA ILE A 88 0.99 -14.73 -18.64
C ILE A 88 2.29 -13.90 -18.63
N LEU A 89 2.62 -13.30 -17.49
CA LEU A 89 3.78 -12.40 -17.34
C LEU A 89 4.99 -13.11 -16.73
N ARG A 90 4.93 -14.43 -16.56
CA ARG A 90 5.98 -15.23 -15.92
C ARG A 90 7.35 -15.03 -16.56
N GLY A 91 7.44 -15.11 -17.89
CA GLY A 91 8.73 -14.96 -18.57
C GLY A 91 9.40 -13.62 -18.28
N ARG A 92 8.60 -12.53 -18.23
CA ARG A 92 9.10 -11.19 -17.90
C ARG A 92 9.47 -11.06 -16.43
N TYR A 93 8.62 -11.59 -15.55
CA TYR A 93 8.88 -11.65 -14.11
C TYR A 93 10.21 -12.36 -13.81
N GLU A 94 10.42 -13.54 -14.36
CA GLU A 94 11.67 -14.30 -14.14
C GLU A 94 12.90 -13.63 -14.76
N ALA A 95 12.75 -12.89 -15.86
CA ALA A 95 13.83 -12.10 -16.44
C ALA A 95 14.22 -10.93 -15.53
N ASP A 96 13.23 -10.23 -14.96
CA ASP A 96 13.48 -9.14 -14.00
C ASP A 96 14.17 -9.66 -12.74
N LEU A 97 13.73 -10.82 -12.20
CA LEU A 97 14.35 -11.41 -11.02
C LEU A 97 15.82 -11.72 -11.23
N ARG A 98 16.19 -12.27 -12.40
CA ARG A 98 17.60 -12.51 -12.77
C ARG A 98 18.40 -11.20 -12.84
N ALA A 99 17.73 -10.09 -13.17
CA ALA A 99 18.30 -8.74 -13.15
C ALA A 99 18.22 -8.04 -11.78
N GLY A 100 17.79 -8.74 -10.72
CA GLY A 100 17.70 -8.17 -9.36
C GLY A 100 16.55 -7.17 -9.19
N LEU A 101 15.49 -7.29 -9.99
CA LEU A 101 14.33 -6.40 -10.00
C LEU A 101 13.04 -7.20 -9.83
N ASN A 102 12.05 -6.65 -9.11
CA ASN A 102 10.67 -7.11 -9.20
C ASN A 102 9.71 -5.93 -9.42
N ARG A 103 9.52 -5.53 -10.69
CA ARG A 103 8.65 -4.41 -11.06
C ARG A 103 7.19 -4.65 -10.70
N PHE A 104 6.74 -5.90 -10.76
CA PHE A 104 5.35 -6.30 -10.53
C PHE A 104 4.93 -5.98 -9.09
N ARG A 105 5.76 -6.38 -8.13
CA ARG A 105 5.60 -6.02 -6.71
C ARG A 105 5.50 -4.52 -6.49
N TRP A 106 6.38 -3.71 -7.09
CA TRP A 106 6.34 -2.26 -6.86
C TRP A 106 5.09 -1.61 -7.49
N MET A 107 4.66 -2.07 -8.67
CA MET A 107 3.42 -1.58 -9.28
C MET A 107 2.20 -1.95 -8.41
N GLU A 108 2.12 -3.20 -7.95
CA GLU A 108 1.01 -3.68 -7.13
C GLU A 108 0.98 -2.98 -5.77
N TYR A 109 2.10 -2.95 -5.04
CA TYR A 109 2.22 -2.27 -3.74
C TYR A 109 1.87 -0.78 -3.84
N SER A 110 2.16 -0.12 -4.96
CA SER A 110 1.88 1.33 -5.09
C SER A 110 0.38 1.63 -4.98
N VAL A 111 -0.47 0.65 -5.32
CA VAL A 111 -1.92 0.77 -5.25
C VAL A 111 -2.46 0.08 -3.99
N SER A 112 -2.14 -1.19 -3.76
CA SER A 112 -2.71 -1.97 -2.66
C SER A 112 -2.33 -1.42 -1.29
N SER A 113 -1.05 -1.15 -1.05
CA SER A 113 -0.60 -0.56 0.22
C SER A 113 -1.14 0.85 0.43
N THR A 114 -1.38 1.60 -0.66
CA THR A 114 -2.02 2.93 -0.60
C THR A 114 -3.48 2.81 -0.15
N ILE A 115 -4.23 1.85 -0.66
CA ILE A 115 -5.59 1.59 -0.18
C ILE A 115 -5.56 1.18 1.30
N MET A 116 -4.62 0.32 1.69
CA MET A 116 -4.47 -0.12 3.08
C MET A 116 -4.20 1.06 4.02
N VAL A 117 -3.21 1.91 3.74
CA VAL A 117 -2.88 3.04 4.62
C VAL A 117 -4.01 4.07 4.68
N LEU A 118 -4.77 4.26 3.60
CA LEU A 118 -5.97 5.09 3.62
C LEU A 118 -7.04 4.54 4.56
N LEU A 119 -7.30 3.22 4.53
CA LEU A 119 -8.25 2.62 5.47
C LEU A 119 -7.80 2.78 6.93
N ILE A 120 -6.51 2.64 7.22
CA ILE A 120 -5.96 2.89 8.56
C ILE A 120 -6.16 4.37 8.94
N ALA A 121 -5.89 5.30 8.03
CA ALA A 121 -6.10 6.74 8.24
C ALA A 121 -7.58 7.06 8.50
N PHE A 122 -8.50 6.43 7.77
CA PHE A 122 -9.94 6.57 7.95
C PHE A 122 -10.42 6.08 9.31
N TYR A 123 -9.91 4.94 9.79
CA TYR A 123 -10.20 4.47 11.15
C TYR A 123 -9.69 5.41 12.25
N ASN A 124 -8.73 6.28 11.92
CA ASN A 124 -8.20 7.31 12.81
C ASN A 124 -8.78 8.70 12.52
N GLY A 125 -9.88 8.78 11.78
CA GLY A 125 -10.60 10.03 11.54
C GLY A 125 -9.97 10.98 10.51
N ILE A 126 -8.95 10.55 9.76
CA ILE A 126 -8.33 11.36 8.72
C ILE A 126 -9.13 11.19 7.42
N THR A 127 -10.24 11.91 7.29
CA THR A 127 -11.17 11.75 6.16
C THR A 127 -11.18 12.93 5.19
N GLY A 128 -10.49 14.04 5.49
CA GLY A 128 -10.44 15.21 4.63
C GLY A 128 -9.69 14.95 3.32
N ILE A 129 -10.30 15.29 2.18
CA ILE A 129 -9.78 14.97 0.84
C ILE A 129 -8.36 15.50 0.58
N ALA A 130 -8.00 16.65 1.14
CA ALA A 130 -6.64 17.20 1.03
C ALA A 130 -5.59 16.28 1.68
N ALA A 131 -5.89 15.75 2.87
CA ALA A 131 -5.02 14.81 3.57
C ALA A 131 -4.96 13.46 2.83
N VAL A 132 -6.10 12.98 2.31
CA VAL A 132 -6.18 11.77 1.47
C VAL A 132 -5.23 11.86 0.27
N VAL A 133 -5.28 12.96 -0.48
CA VAL A 133 -4.39 13.17 -1.64
C VAL A 133 -2.92 13.19 -1.21
N GLY A 134 -2.60 13.86 -0.09
CA GLY A 134 -1.24 13.87 0.46
C GLY A 134 -0.73 12.48 0.85
N ILE A 135 -1.56 11.68 1.52
CA ILE A 135 -1.23 10.30 1.93
C ILE A 135 -1.03 9.41 0.71
N ILE A 136 -1.90 9.51 -0.30
CA ILE A 136 -1.75 8.77 -1.57
C ILE A 136 -0.39 9.09 -2.20
N GLY A 137 -0.08 10.37 -2.38
CA GLY A 137 1.18 10.79 -2.99
C GLY A 137 2.40 10.30 -2.22
N ALA A 138 2.38 10.43 -0.89
CA ALA A 138 3.48 10.00 -0.03
C ALA A 138 3.69 8.47 -0.06
N ASN A 139 2.62 7.68 0.04
CA ASN A 139 2.72 6.22 0.03
C ASN A 139 3.12 5.68 -1.35
N VAL A 140 2.56 6.22 -2.43
CA VAL A 140 3.00 5.88 -3.80
C VAL A 140 4.48 6.21 -3.98
N ALA A 141 4.92 7.40 -3.55
CA ALA A 141 6.32 7.80 -3.64
C ALA A 141 7.24 6.85 -2.86
N MET A 142 6.87 6.46 -1.63
CA MET A 142 7.62 5.47 -0.85
C MET A 142 7.87 4.18 -1.64
N ILE A 143 6.83 3.62 -2.27
CA ILE A 143 6.92 2.40 -3.06
C ILE A 143 7.78 2.61 -4.31
N LEU A 144 7.60 3.73 -5.03
CA LEU A 144 8.39 4.04 -6.22
C LEU A 144 9.88 4.24 -5.90
N PHE A 145 10.21 4.79 -4.73
CA PHE A 145 11.60 4.85 -4.28
C PHE A 145 12.21 3.46 -4.03
N GLY A 146 11.40 2.49 -3.57
CA GLY A 146 11.81 1.09 -3.51
C GLY A 146 12.10 0.49 -4.90
N TRP A 147 11.29 0.84 -5.90
CA TRP A 147 11.58 0.46 -7.29
C TRP A 147 12.89 1.09 -7.79
N VAL A 148 13.07 2.40 -7.59
CA VAL A 148 14.31 3.09 -7.95
C VAL A 148 15.52 2.50 -7.21
N GLN A 149 15.36 2.08 -5.96
CA GLN A 149 16.40 1.41 -5.18
C GLN A 149 16.89 0.13 -5.89
N GLU A 150 16.00 -0.68 -6.44
CA GLU A 150 16.40 -1.88 -7.21
C GLU A 150 17.05 -1.51 -8.54
N LEU A 151 16.50 -0.55 -9.27
CA LEU A 151 17.05 -0.10 -10.55
C LEU A 151 18.46 0.49 -10.42
N MET A 152 18.73 1.24 -9.35
CA MET A 152 20.04 1.85 -9.11
C MET A 152 21.06 0.88 -8.51
N ASN A 153 20.64 -0.32 -8.11
CA ASN A 153 21.50 -1.30 -7.47
C ASN A 153 21.42 -2.68 -8.14
N PRO A 154 21.72 -2.80 -9.45
CA PRO A 154 21.67 -4.08 -10.15
C PRO A 154 22.71 -5.09 -9.59
N PRO A 155 22.52 -6.40 -9.84
CA PRO A 155 23.51 -7.43 -9.55
C PRO A 155 24.86 -7.12 -10.21
N GLY A 156 25.96 -7.47 -9.54
CA GLY A 156 27.31 -7.23 -10.06
C GLY A 156 27.83 -5.78 -9.93
N ARG A 157 27.05 -4.87 -9.33
CA ARG A 157 27.49 -3.51 -9.00
C ARG A 157 28.73 -3.50 -8.08
N THR A 158 29.61 -2.52 -8.29
CA THR A 158 30.81 -2.29 -7.45
C THR A 158 30.51 -1.49 -6.18
N ARG A 159 29.41 -0.72 -6.16
CA ARG A 159 28.96 0.06 -5.01
C ARG A 159 27.44 -0.01 -4.89
N THR A 160 26.94 0.00 -3.65
CA THR A 160 25.50 0.13 -3.35
C THR A 160 25.20 1.56 -2.93
N THR A 161 24.15 2.16 -3.48
CA THR A 161 23.57 3.41 -2.97
C THR A 161 22.31 3.11 -2.17
N MET A 162 22.15 3.78 -1.03
CA MET A 162 20.95 3.69 -0.19
C MET A 162 20.09 4.96 -0.28
N LEU A 163 20.44 5.88 -1.18
CA LEU A 163 19.75 7.16 -1.28
C LEU A 163 18.24 7.02 -1.61
N PRO A 164 17.83 6.21 -2.61
CA PRO A 164 16.40 5.98 -2.85
C PRO A 164 15.70 5.35 -1.65
N PHE A 165 16.32 4.37 -1.00
CA PHE A 165 15.78 3.77 0.24
C PHE A 165 15.47 4.83 1.31
N TRP A 166 16.41 5.74 1.60
CA TRP A 166 16.19 6.79 2.60
C TRP A 166 15.11 7.78 2.20
N PHE A 167 14.99 8.14 0.92
CA PHE A 167 13.87 8.96 0.43
C PHE A 167 12.53 8.24 0.58
N GLY A 168 12.51 6.92 0.32
CA GLY A 168 11.38 6.07 0.59
C GLY A 168 10.97 6.08 2.06
N CYS A 169 11.93 5.96 3.00
CA CYS A 169 11.65 6.03 4.44
C CYS A 169 11.02 7.36 4.85
N VAL A 170 11.54 8.49 4.34
CA VAL A 170 10.97 9.82 4.65
C VAL A 170 9.54 9.94 4.14
N ALA A 171 9.30 9.53 2.88
CA ALA A 171 7.96 9.54 2.29
C ALA A 171 7.00 8.61 3.06
N GLY A 172 7.46 7.40 3.40
CA GLY A 172 6.69 6.38 4.10
C GLY A 172 6.36 6.74 5.55
N ALA A 173 7.21 7.50 6.23
CA ALA A 173 6.95 7.95 7.59
C ALA A 173 5.80 8.97 7.67
N ALA A 174 5.58 9.78 6.63
CA ALA A 174 4.62 10.88 6.68
C ALA A 174 3.16 10.43 6.96
N PRO A 175 2.60 9.42 6.26
CA PRO A 175 1.27 8.90 6.60
C PRO A 175 1.17 8.39 8.05
N TRP A 176 2.19 7.68 8.53
CA TRP A 176 2.20 7.13 9.88
C TRP A 176 2.26 8.20 10.95
N VAL A 177 3.05 9.26 10.75
CA VAL A 177 3.06 10.41 11.66
C VAL A 177 1.67 11.04 11.74
N ALA A 178 0.99 11.24 10.62
CA ALA A 178 -0.38 11.78 10.62
C ALA A 178 -1.36 10.85 11.37
N ILE A 179 -1.30 9.54 11.13
CA ILE A 179 -2.13 8.54 11.82
C ILE A 179 -1.88 8.57 13.33
N LEU A 180 -0.62 8.57 13.77
CA LEU A 180 -0.26 8.57 15.19
C LEU A 180 -0.69 9.87 15.89
N VAL A 181 -0.52 11.03 15.25
CA VAL A 181 -0.99 12.32 15.79
C VAL A 181 -2.49 12.27 16.05
N ASN A 182 -3.29 11.77 15.10
CA ASN A 182 -4.73 11.63 15.27
C ASN A 182 -5.09 10.59 16.35
N ALA A 183 -4.42 9.44 16.36
CA ALA A 183 -4.68 8.36 17.33
C ALA A 183 -4.38 8.78 18.77
N PHE A 184 -3.32 9.55 19.01
CA PHE A 184 -2.96 10.04 20.35
C PHE A 184 -3.72 11.31 20.75
N GLY A 185 -4.21 12.08 19.79
CA GLY A 185 -5.02 13.28 20.04
C GLY A 185 -6.50 13.00 20.33
N ALA A 186 -6.98 11.79 20.05
CA ALA A 186 -8.37 11.42 20.26
C ALA A 186 -8.67 11.02 21.71
N ASP A 187 -9.78 11.51 22.26
CA ASP A 187 -10.23 11.17 23.62
C ASP A 187 -10.56 9.69 23.81
N THR A 188 -10.97 9.01 22.72
CA THR A 188 -11.30 7.59 22.74
C THR A 188 -11.02 6.98 21.37
N VAL A 189 -10.19 5.94 21.37
CA VAL A 189 -9.90 5.13 20.18
C VAL A 189 -10.27 3.67 20.48
N PRO A 190 -11.07 3.00 19.63
CA PRO A 190 -11.41 1.61 19.84
C PRO A 190 -10.16 0.71 19.88
N GLY A 191 -10.11 -0.26 20.80
CA GLY A 191 -8.92 -1.11 21.00
C GLY A 191 -8.45 -1.85 19.75
N PHE A 192 -9.38 -2.24 18.86
CA PHE A 192 -9.02 -2.90 17.59
C PHE A 192 -8.22 -1.99 16.65
N VAL A 193 -8.41 -0.66 16.72
CA VAL A 193 -7.67 0.32 15.90
C VAL A 193 -6.21 0.35 16.32
N TYR A 194 -5.92 0.31 17.63
CA TYR A 194 -4.54 0.15 18.11
C TYR A 194 -3.92 -1.17 17.64
N GLY A 195 -4.69 -2.25 17.64
CA GLY A 195 -4.26 -3.54 17.08
C GLY A 195 -3.84 -3.43 15.61
N ILE A 196 -4.64 -2.74 14.78
CA ILE A 196 -4.32 -2.49 13.37
C ILE A 196 -3.06 -1.62 13.23
N ILE A 197 -2.96 -0.52 13.99
CA ILE A 197 -1.79 0.38 13.94
C ILE A 197 -0.51 -0.38 14.26
N VAL A 198 -0.46 -1.09 15.40
CA VAL A 198 0.76 -1.79 15.83
C VAL A 198 1.13 -2.91 14.87
N SER A 199 0.14 -3.71 14.43
CA SER A 199 0.41 -4.87 13.57
C SER A 199 0.82 -4.52 12.13
N LEU A 200 0.39 -3.36 11.60
CA LEU A 200 0.76 -2.94 10.24
C LEU A 200 1.91 -1.93 10.20
N PHE A 201 2.24 -1.30 11.32
CA PHE A 201 3.41 -0.42 11.42
C PHE A 201 4.73 -1.19 11.54
N VAL A 202 4.72 -2.30 12.29
CA VAL A 202 5.88 -3.20 12.50
C VAL A 202 6.11 -4.08 11.29
#